data_AF-A0A524HI26-F1
#
_entry.id   AF-A0A524HI26-F1
#
_cell.length_a   1.000
_cell.length_b   1.000
_cell.length_c   1.000
_cell.angle_alpha   90.00
_cell.angle_beta   90.00
_cell.angle_gamma   90.00
#
_symmetry.space_group_name_H-M   'P 1'
#
loop_
_entity.id
_entity.type
_entity.pdbx_description
1 polymer ?
#
loop_
_entity_poly.entity_id
_entity_poly.type
_entity_poly.pdbx_seq_one_letter_code
_entity_poly.pdbx_strand_id
1 'polypeptide(L)'
;MAILKEDMDYYEALLEMFGSLGWKYFLEDHQGALDSLKDSAFMDCPDNNTWQERRGEIKKLTQIISYEPFIRASFDNIEREIELTKTLNEGLH
;
A
#
# COMPACT_ATOMS: atom_id res chain seq x y z
N MET A 1 21.20 -5.41 -14.63
CA MET A 1 20.05 -5.24 -15.54
C MET A 1 18.93 -6.25 -15.29
N ALA A 2 19.20 -7.52 -14.93
CA ALA A 2 18.13 -8.50 -14.63
C ALA A 2 17.26 -8.12 -13.41
N ILE A 3 17.87 -7.62 -12.33
CA ILE A 3 17.16 -7.22 -11.09
C ILE A 3 16.11 -6.13 -11.35
N LEU A 4 16.46 -5.09 -12.13
CA LEU A 4 15.53 -4.01 -12.47
C LEU A 4 14.33 -4.47 -13.29
N LYS A 5 14.48 -5.52 -14.11
CA LYS A 5 13.37 -6.00 -14.94
C LYS A 5 12.34 -6.75 -14.10
N GLU A 6 12.80 -7.65 -13.23
CA GLU A 6 11.91 -8.41 -12.33
C GLU A 6 11.19 -7.47 -11.35
N ASP A 7 11.88 -6.43 -10.85
CA ASP A 7 11.28 -5.40 -10.01
C ASP A 7 10.18 -4.63 -10.77
N MET A 8 10.44 -4.21 -12.00
CA MET A 8 9.44 -3.50 -12.82
C MET A 8 8.24 -4.38 -13.17
N ASP A 9 8.46 -5.64 -13.56
CA ASP A 9 7.40 -6.61 -13.85
C ASP A 9 6.49 -6.81 -12.60
N TYR A 10 7.09 -6.82 -11.39
CA TYR A 10 6.35 -6.89 -10.12
C TYR A 10 5.47 -5.66 -9.88
N TYR A 11 6.01 -4.45 -10.05
CA TYR A 11 5.22 -3.22 -9.86
C TYR A 11 4.11 -3.10 -10.91
N GLU A 12 4.38 -3.42 -12.18
CA GLU A 12 3.38 -3.40 -13.25
C GLU A 12 2.20 -4.33 -12.94
N ALA A 13 2.47 -5.56 -12.49
CA ALA A 13 1.42 -6.50 -12.09
C ALA A 13 0.56 -5.97 -10.92
N LEU A 14 1.18 -5.31 -9.94
CA LEU A 14 0.44 -4.70 -8.83
C LEU A 14 -0.37 -3.49 -9.27
N LEU A 15 0.19 -2.63 -10.14
CA LEU A 15 -0.51 -1.48 -10.68
C LEU A 15 -1.72 -1.90 -11.53
N GLU A 16 -1.60 -2.99 -12.29
CA GLU A 16 -2.72 -3.60 -13.01
C GLU A 16 -3.82 -4.05 -12.04
N MET A 17 -3.46 -4.79 -10.98
CA MET A 17 -4.40 -5.22 -9.95
C MET A 17 -5.13 -4.02 -9.33
N PHE A 18 -4.39 -2.96 -8.99
CA PHE A 18 -4.96 -1.74 -8.40
C PHE A 18 -5.91 -1.00 -9.34
N GLY A 19 -5.74 -1.14 -10.65
CA GLY A 19 -6.65 -0.60 -11.66
C GLY A 19 -8.00 -1.32 -11.73
N SER A 20 -8.09 -2.53 -11.18
CA SER A 20 -9.32 -3.34 -11.27
C SER A 20 -10.46 -2.79 -10.41
N LEU A 21 -11.70 -3.01 -10.85
CA LEU A 21 -12.88 -2.65 -10.06
C LEU A 21 -12.97 -3.47 -8.76
N GLY A 22 -12.54 -4.73 -8.79
CA GLY A 22 -12.50 -5.59 -7.61
C GLY A 22 -11.60 -5.04 -6.51
N TRP A 23 -10.45 -4.46 -6.87
CA TRP A 23 -9.56 -3.82 -5.90
C TRP A 23 -10.21 -2.59 -5.23
N LYS A 24 -10.98 -1.79 -5.98
CA LYS A 24 -11.72 -0.64 -5.42
C LYS A 24 -12.74 -1.09 -4.37
N TYR A 25 -13.56 -2.09 -4.69
CA TYR A 25 -14.52 -2.64 -3.72
C TYR A 25 -13.82 -3.28 -2.52
N PHE A 26 -12.71 -3.99 -2.75
CA PHE A 26 -11.89 -4.52 -1.67
C PHE A 26 -11.42 -3.43 -0.71
N LEU A 27 -10.91 -2.30 -1.22
CA LEU A 27 -10.49 -1.17 -0.39
C LEU A 27 -11.68 -0.52 0.35
N GLU A 28 -12.81 -0.32 -0.33
CA GLU A 28 -14.02 0.25 0.28
C GLU A 28 -14.53 -0.61 1.44
N ASP A 29 -14.58 -1.93 1.28
CA ASP A 29 -14.99 -2.87 2.33
C ASP A 29 -14.05 -2.82 3.54
N HIS A 30 -12.74 -2.76 3.30
CA HIS A 30 -11.74 -2.69 4.38
C HIS A 30 -11.74 -1.34 5.08
N GLN A 31 -11.99 -0.25 4.35
CA GLN A 31 -12.15 1.07 4.92
C GLN A 31 -13.40 1.13 5.81
N GLY A 32 -14.52 0.60 5.34
CA GLY A 32 -15.75 0.48 6.14
C GLY A 32 -15.55 -0.36 7.42
N ALA A 33 -14.82 -1.48 7.31
CA ALA A 33 -14.45 -2.29 8.47
C ALA A 33 -13.54 -1.52 9.45
N LEU A 34 -12.56 -0.77 8.95
CA LEU A 34 -11.67 0.05 9.78
C LEU A 34 -12.46 1.10 10.56
N ASP A 35 -13.38 1.78 9.91
CA ASP A 35 -14.19 2.84 10.52
C ASP A 35 -15.14 2.25 11.56
N SER A 36 -15.79 1.12 11.26
CA SER A 36 -16.59 0.38 12.23
C SER A 36 -15.78 -0.04 13.47
N LEU A 37 -14.56 -0.54 13.27
CA LEU A 37 -13.67 -0.92 14.37
C LEU A 37 -13.24 0.29 15.22
N LYS A 38 -13.09 1.48 14.65
CA LYS A 38 -12.78 2.68 15.43
C LYS A 38 -14.00 3.16 16.21
N ASP A 39 -15.14 3.21 15.54
CA ASP A 39 -16.36 3.77 16.09
C ASP A 39 -16.95 2.92 17.22
N SER A 40 -16.89 1.59 17.12
CA SER A 40 -17.44 0.71 18.16
C SER A 40 -16.50 0.47 19.34
N ALA A 41 -15.25 0.91 19.25
CA ALA A 41 -14.20 0.55 20.20
C ALA A 41 -14.52 0.96 21.65
N PHE A 42 -15.23 2.07 21.86
CA PHE A 42 -15.61 2.54 23.19
C PHE A 42 -16.64 1.64 23.90
N MET A 43 -17.44 0.88 23.14
CA MET A 43 -18.42 -0.07 23.67
C MET A 43 -17.86 -1.48 23.76
N ASP A 44 -17.15 -1.91 22.72
CA ASP A 44 -16.74 -3.31 22.56
C ASP A 44 -15.46 -3.68 23.30
N CYS A 45 -14.70 -2.67 23.77
CA CYS A 45 -13.42 -2.87 24.45
C CYS A 45 -13.53 -2.41 25.92
N PRO A 46 -14.20 -3.18 26.79
CA PRO A 46 -14.42 -2.80 28.19
C PRO A 46 -13.15 -2.81 29.04
N ASP A 47 -12.08 -3.45 28.56
CA ASP A 47 -10.82 -3.59 29.27
C ASP A 47 -9.61 -3.30 28.37
N ASN A 48 -8.43 -3.21 29.00
CA ASN A 48 -7.21 -2.90 28.26
C ASN A 48 -6.80 -4.02 27.29
N ASN A 49 -7.09 -5.29 27.58
CA ASN A 49 -6.67 -6.39 26.71
C ASN A 49 -7.43 -6.34 25.38
N THR A 50 -8.76 -6.24 25.45
CA THR A 50 -9.64 -6.06 24.30
C THR A 50 -9.28 -4.78 23.52
N TRP A 51 -8.89 -3.70 24.21
CA TRP A 51 -8.37 -2.49 23.55
C TRP A 51 -7.06 -2.73 22.78
N GLN A 52 -6.11 -3.48 23.34
CA GLN A 52 -4.86 -3.80 22.62
C GLN A 52 -5.11 -4.69 21.41
N GLU A 53 -6.02 -5.65 21.50
CA GLU A 53 -6.44 -6.50 20.38
C GLU A 53 -7.03 -5.63 19.26
N ARG A 54 -7.97 -4.74 19.59
CA ARG A 54 -8.58 -3.80 18.66
C ARG A 54 -7.55 -2.91 17.95
N ARG A 55 -6.55 -2.41 18.69
CA ARG A 55 -5.43 -1.64 18.08
C ARG A 55 -4.64 -2.47 17.08
N GLY A 56 -4.45 -3.76 17.35
CA GLY A 56 -3.81 -4.70 16.43
C GLY A 56 -4.59 -4.86 15.13
N GLU A 57 -5.91 -4.99 15.21
CA GLU A 57 -6.80 -5.11 14.05
C GLU A 57 -6.81 -3.81 13.22
N ILE A 58 -6.97 -2.66 13.88
CA ILE A 58 -6.90 -1.34 13.25
C ILE A 58 -5.57 -1.16 12.51
N LYS A 59 -4.45 -1.55 13.13
CA LYS A 59 -3.13 -1.47 12.50
C LYS A 59 -3.06 -2.33 11.23
N LYS A 60 -3.55 -3.58 11.29
CA LYS A 60 -3.55 -4.49 10.13
C LYS A 60 -4.36 -3.93 8.97
N LEU A 61 -5.59 -3.47 9.22
CA LEU A 61 -6.44 -2.87 8.19
C LEU A 61 -5.81 -1.60 7.61
N THR A 62 -5.22 -0.76 8.47
CA THR A 62 -4.53 0.45 8.02
C THR A 62 -3.37 0.11 7.07
N GLN A 63 -2.61 -0.95 7.36
CA GLN A 63 -1.53 -1.42 6.49
C GLN A 63 -2.05 -1.94 5.13
N ILE A 64 -3.15 -2.70 5.13
CA ILE A 64 -3.79 -3.20 3.91
C ILE A 64 -4.26 -2.03 3.04
N ILE A 65 -5.00 -1.09 3.61
CA ILE A 65 -5.54 0.08 2.90
C ILE A 65 -4.39 0.96 2.37
N SER A 66 -3.30 1.09 3.12
CA SER A 66 -2.14 1.88 2.72
C SER A 66 -1.22 1.17 1.73
N TYR A 67 -1.52 -0.06 1.33
CA TYR A 67 -0.63 -0.85 0.49
C TYR A 67 -0.47 -0.25 -0.91
N GLU A 68 -1.58 0.09 -1.58
CA GLU A 68 -1.54 0.74 -2.89
C GLU A 68 -0.74 2.06 -2.88
N PRO A 69 -1.03 3.05 -2.02
CA PRO A 69 -0.29 4.31 -2.04
C PRO A 69 1.20 4.10 -1.71
N PHE A 70 1.54 3.12 -0.85
CA PHE A 70 2.93 2.77 -0.58
C PHE A 70 3.62 2.21 -1.83
N ILE A 71 2.99 1.28 -2.54
CA ILE A 71 3.55 0.69 -3.76
C ILE A 71 3.70 1.75 -4.86
N ARG A 72 2.71 2.63 -5.06
CA ARG A 72 2.79 3.74 -6.03
C ARG A 72 3.96 4.68 -5.72
N ALA A 73 4.09 5.11 -4.46
CA ALA A 73 5.20 5.96 -4.06
C ALA A 73 6.58 5.29 -4.24
N SER A 74 6.65 3.98 -3.98
CA SER A 74 7.87 3.21 -4.21
C SER A 74 8.22 3.10 -5.70
N PHE A 75 7.22 2.90 -6.55
CA PHE A 75 7.39 2.84 -8.01
C PHE A 75 7.87 4.18 -8.58
N ASP A 76 7.21 5.28 -8.20
CA ASP A 76 7.58 6.64 -8.63
C ASP A 76 9.05 6.98 -8.27
N ASN A 77 9.54 6.48 -7.13
CA ASN A 77 10.94 6.68 -6.74
C ASN A 77 11.90 5.89 -7.63
N ILE A 78 11.57 4.63 -7.95
CA ILE A 78 12.39 3.78 -8.83
C ILE A 78 12.44 4.37 -10.25
N GLU A 79 11.32 4.80 -10.80
CA GLU A 79 11.29 5.44 -12.13
C GLU A 79 12.20 6.68 -12.16
N ARG A 80 12.11 7.52 -11.12
CA ARG A 80 12.97 8.71 -11.00
C ARG A 80 14.46 8.36 -10.96
N GLU A 81 14.84 7.33 -10.21
CA GLU A 81 16.23 6.86 -10.14
C GLU A 81 16.74 6.34 -11.50
N ILE A 82 15.88 5.64 -12.25
CA ILE A 82 16.19 5.16 -13.61
C ILE A 82 16.39 6.34 -14.57
N GLU A 83 15.52 7.34 -14.55
CA GLU A 83 15.61 8.53 -15.40
C GLU A 83 16.88 9.36 -15.12
N LEU A 84 17.20 9.55 -13.83
CA LEU A 84 18.43 10.24 -13.41
C LEU A 84 19.67 9.49 -13.92
N THR A 85 19.67 8.16 -13.83
CA THR A 85 20.78 7.32 -14.30
C THR A 85 20.95 7.41 -15.82
N LYS A 86 19.85 7.42 -16.59
CA LYS A 86 19.89 7.58 -18.05
C LYS A 86 20.47 8.93 -18.45
N THR A 87 19.94 10.02 -17.87
CA THR A 87 20.40 11.39 -18.15
C THR A 87 21.90 11.58 -17.85
N LEU A 88 22.39 11.02 -16.74
CA LEU A 88 23.81 11.07 -16.39
C LEU A 88 24.69 10.35 -17.41
N ASN A 89 24.26 9.19 -17.90
CA ASN A 89 25.00 8.41 -18.88
C ASN A 89 24.97 9.05 -20.29
N GLU A 90 23.88 9.73 -20.64
CA GLU A 90 23.74 10.44 -21.93
C GLU A 90 24.51 11.76 -21.96
N GLY A 91 24.66 12.46 -20.83
CA GLY A 91 25.46 13.68 -20.72
C GLY A 91 26.98 13.46 -20.61
N LEU A 92 27.43 12.20 -20.53
CA LEU A 92 28.84 11.80 -20.49
C LEU A 92 29.41 11.42 -21.87
N HIS A 93 28.60 11.50 -22.93
CA HIS A 93 28.98 11.32 -24.33
C HIS A 93 28.78 12.61 -25.14
#